data_AF-A0A7X2T0P6-F1
#
_entry.id   AF-A0A7X2T0P6-F1
#
_cell.length_a   1.000
_cell.length_b   1.000
_cell.length_c   1.000
_cell.angle_alpha   90.00
_cell.angle_beta   90.00
_cell.angle_gamma   90.00
#
_symmetry.space_group_name_H-M   'P 1'
#
loop_
_entity.id
_entity.type
_entity.pdbx_description
1 polymer ?
#
loop_
_entity_poly.entity_id
_entity_poly.type
_entity_poly.pdbx_seq_one_letter_code
_entity_poly.pdbx_strand_id
1 'polypeptide(L)'
;MDLLQFVPTDLMILIPALYIIGMFLKSTPKVKDWTIPWILLALGILGAVLLRKDFSINEIIEGIICAGASVFTNQLFKQTTKGVSSASSEAKNRDNT
;
A
#
# COMPACT_ATOMS: atom_id res chain seq x y z
N MET A 1 4.28 -19.16 -11.04
CA MET A 1 4.89 -17.89 -11.45
C MET A 1 5.25 -17.14 -10.18
N ASP A 2 6.52 -17.16 -9.79
CA ASP A 2 6.97 -16.50 -8.57
C ASP A 2 6.96 -14.98 -8.77
N LEU A 3 5.97 -14.31 -8.18
CA LEU A 3 5.90 -12.84 -8.17
C LEU A 3 7.14 -12.21 -7.52
N LEU A 4 7.84 -12.98 -6.67
CA LEU A 4 9.11 -12.61 -6.05
C LEU A 4 10.27 -12.51 -7.05
N GLN A 5 10.18 -13.09 -8.25
CA GLN A 5 11.18 -12.86 -9.29
C GLN A 5 11.03 -11.51 -9.99
N PHE A 6 9.83 -10.92 -9.97
CA PHE A 6 9.57 -9.60 -10.55
C PHE A 6 9.91 -8.46 -9.61
N VAL A 7 10.12 -8.71 -8.32
CA VAL A 7 10.51 -7.68 -7.35
C VAL A 7 11.84 -8.09 -6.73
N PRO A 8 12.97 -7.50 -7.13
CA PRO A 8 14.26 -7.83 -6.54
C PRO A 8 14.27 -7.47 -5.06
N THR A 9 15.10 -8.17 -4.28
CA THR A 9 15.20 -7.99 -2.82
C THR A 9 15.50 -6.55 -2.42
N ASP A 10 16.27 -5.82 -3.24
CA ASP A 10 16.59 -4.41 -3.01
C ASP A 10 15.37 -3.48 -3.09
N LEU A 11 14.31 -3.89 -3.78
CA LEU A 11 13.08 -3.12 -3.88
C LEU A 11 12.06 -3.45 -2.77
N MET A 12 12.25 -4.56 -2.05
CA MET A 12 11.41 -4.89 -0.90
C MET A 12 11.48 -3.82 0.20
N ILE A 13 12.58 -3.08 0.31
CA ILE A 13 12.71 -1.97 1.27
C ILE A 13 11.93 -0.71 0.84
N LEU A 14 11.58 -0.59 -0.45
CA LEU A 14 10.79 0.52 -0.96
C LEU A 14 9.33 0.46 -0.47
N ILE A 15 8.78 -0.74 -0.31
CA ILE A 15 7.39 -0.96 0.15
C ILE A 15 7.16 -0.39 1.57
N PRO A 16 7.95 -0.74 2.62
CA PRO A 16 7.78 -0.17 3.95
C PRO A 16 8.12 1.33 3.98
N ALA A 17 9.08 1.80 3.16
CA ALA A 17 9.37 3.23 3.05
C ALA A 17 8.18 4.03 2.51
N LEU A 18 7.56 3.56 1.41
CA LEU A 18 6.35 4.15 0.83
C LEU A 18 5.18 4.11 1.82
N TYR A 19 5.06 3.03 2.60
CA TYR A 19 4.00 2.91 3.60
C TYR A 19 4.13 3.96 4.71
N ILE A 20 5.35 4.17 5.23
CA ILE A 20 5.63 5.22 6.23
C ILE A 20 5.29 6.60 5.66
N ILE A 21 5.72 6.90 4.43
CA ILE A 21 5.40 8.15 3.75
C ILE A 21 3.89 8.32 3.58
N GLY A 22 3.17 7.26 3.19
CA GLY A 22 1.72 7.28 3.05
C GLY A 22 0.99 7.51 4.36
N MET A 23 1.48 6.97 5.47
CA MET A 23 0.96 7.27 6.81
C MET A 23 1.19 8.75 7.17
N PHE A 24 2.37 9.30 6.92
CA PHE A 24 2.64 10.73 7.17
C PHE A 24 1.74 11.65 6.34
N LEU A 25 1.55 11.33 5.05
CA LEU A 25 0.64 12.07 4.17
C LEU A 25 -0.80 12.01 4.69
N LYS A 26 -1.24 10.82 5.13
CA LYS A 26 -2.59 10.63 5.69
C LYS A 26 -2.80 11.38 7.01
N SER A 27 -1.77 11.50 7.83
CA SER A 27 -1.80 12.30 9.06
C SER A 27 -1.79 13.81 8.81
N THR A 28 -1.53 14.25 7.57
CA THR A 28 -1.48 15.67 7.23
C THR A 28 -2.89 16.20 6.92
N PRO A 29 -3.47 17.13 7.71
CA PRO A 29 -4.87 17.56 7.58
C PRO A 29 -5.19 18.30 6.27
N LYS A 30 -4.18 18.69 5.48
CA LYS A 30 -4.35 19.34 4.17
C LYS A 30 -4.37 18.36 2.98
N VAL A 31 -4.08 17.07 3.18
CA VAL A 31 -3.99 16.08 2.11
C VAL A 31 -5.29 15.28 2.06
N LYS A 32 -6.00 15.30 0.92
CA LYS A 32 -7.20 14.49 0.72
C LYS A 32 -6.81 13.03 0.46
N ASP A 33 -7.59 12.08 0.97
CA ASP A 33 -7.34 10.64 0.80
C ASP A 33 -7.12 10.21 -0.67
N TRP A 34 -7.77 10.88 -1.63
CA TRP A 34 -7.62 10.59 -3.06
C TRP A 34 -6.27 10.97 -3.67
N THR A 35 -5.49 11.88 -3.06
CA THR A 35 -4.17 12.31 -3.58
C THR A 35 -3.05 11.41 -3.08
N ILE A 36 -3.28 10.69 -1.98
CA ILE A 36 -2.29 9.79 -1.38
C ILE A 36 -1.83 8.73 -2.40
N PRO A 37 -2.71 8.01 -3.12
CA PRO A 37 -2.30 7.03 -4.12
C PRO A 37 -1.44 7.63 -5.23
N TRP A 38 -1.80 8.82 -5.74
CA TRP A 38 -1.04 9.47 -6.81
C TRP A 38 0.36 9.88 -6.37
N ILE A 39 0.49 10.40 -5.14
CA ILE A 39 1.79 10.79 -4.60
C ILE A 39 2.66 9.55 -4.33
N LEU A 40 2.10 8.49 -3.74
CA LEU A 40 2.84 7.23 -3.54
C LEU A 40 3.23 6.58 -4.87
N LEU A 41 2.38 6.65 -5.89
CA LEU A 41 2.68 6.10 -7.21
C LEU A 41 3.85 6.84 -7.85
N ALA A 42 3.84 8.17 -7.82
CA ALA A 42 4.98 8.97 -8.30
C ALA A 42 6.26 8.64 -7.53
N LEU A 43 6.19 8.58 -6.19
CA LEU A 43 7.33 8.25 -5.33
C LEU A 43 7.82 6.80 -5.51
N GLY A 44 6.93 5.85 -5.79
CA GLY A 44 7.28 4.45 -6.01
C GLY A 44 8.02 4.26 -7.34
N ILE A 45 7.56 4.91 -8.40
CA ILE A 45 8.26 4.90 -9.71
C ILE A 45 9.61 5.61 -9.58
N LEU A 46 9.63 6.81 -8.99
CA LEU A 46 10.88 7.55 -8.76
C LEU A 46 11.85 6.74 -7.90
N GLY A 47 11.37 6.15 -6.81
CA GLY A 47 12.18 5.34 -5.90
C GLY A 47 12.76 4.11 -6.57
N ALA A 48 11.98 3.40 -7.39
CA ALA A 48 12.46 2.23 -8.12
C ALA A 48 13.55 2.58 -9.15
N VAL A 49 13.33 3.66 -9.92
CA VAL A 49 14.31 4.15 -10.90
C VAL A 49 15.59 4.68 -10.21
N LEU A 50 15.45 5.41 -9.10
CA LEU A 50 16.58 5.97 -8.35
C LEU A 50 17.42 4.87 -7.67
N LEU A 51 16.78 3.84 -7.11
CA LEU A 51 17.47 2.71 -6.46
C LEU A 51 18.27 1.89 -7.47
N ARG A 52 17.68 1.58 -8.63
CA ARG A 52 18.31 0.77 -9.67
C ARG A 52 19.30 1.55 -10.53
N LYS A 53 19.19 2.88 -10.58
CA LYS A 53 19.91 3.76 -11.53
C LYS A 53 19.76 3.33 -13.00
N ASP A 54 18.68 2.60 -13.29
CA ASP A 54 18.33 2.12 -14.62
C ASP A 54 16.95 2.67 -14.99
N PHE A 55 16.80 3.09 -16.24
CA PHE A 55 15.58 3.68 -16.77
C PHE A 55 14.89 2.71 -17.73
N SER A 56 14.70 1.48 -17.25
CA SER A 56 14.04 0.43 -18.00
C SER A 56 12.56 0.30 -17.60
N ILE A 57 11.77 -0.33 -18.47
CA ILE A 57 10.31 -0.45 -18.29
C ILE A 57 9.97 -1.33 -17.07
N ASN A 58 10.85 -2.29 -16.75
CA ASN A 58 10.66 -3.19 -15.63
C ASN A 58 10.63 -2.44 -14.28
N GLU A 59 11.47 -1.43 -14.13
CA GLU A 59 11.68 -0.60 -12.94
C GLU A 59 10.46 0.28 -12.71
N ILE A 60 9.87 0.79 -13.79
CA ILE A 60 8.61 1.52 -13.74
C ILE A 60 7.48 0.60 -13.26
N ILE A 61 7.36 -0.60 -13.84
CA ILE A 61 6.34 -1.58 -13.45
C ILE A 61 6.52 -2.02 -11.99
N GLU A 62 7.75 -2.30 -11.59
CA GLU A 62 8.13 -2.66 -10.23
C GLU A 62 7.79 -1.55 -9.22
N GLY A 63 8.05 -0.29 -9.58
CA GLY A 63 7.65 0.88 -8.79
C GLY A 63 6.14 1.02 -8.65
N ILE A 64 5.38 0.75 -9.73
CA ILE A 64 3.90 0.74 -9.71
C ILE A 64 3.39 -0.39 -8.80
N ILE A 65 3.97 -1.59 -8.87
CA ILE A 65 3.60 -2.72 -8.01
C ILE A 65 3.87 -2.40 -6.53
N CYS A 66 5.03 -1.83 -6.21
CA CYS A 66 5.36 -1.42 -4.84
C CYS A 66 4.42 -0.34 -4.30
N ALA A 67 4.11 0.68 -5.12
CA ALA A 67 3.15 1.71 -4.76
C ALA A 67 1.73 1.15 -4.56
N GLY A 68 1.30 0.27 -5.48
CA GLY A 68 0.01 -0.43 -5.38
C GLY A 68 -0.08 -1.24 -4.09
N ALA A 69 0.90 -2.08 -3.81
CA ALA A 69 0.97 -2.89 -2.59
C ALA A 69 0.84 -2.03 -1.32
N SER A 70 1.57 -0.91 -1.27
CA SER A 70 1.55 0.04 -0.15
C SER A 70 0.18 0.71 0.05
N VAL A 71 -0.47 1.14 -1.04
CA VAL A 71 -1.79 1.80 -0.98
C VAL A 71 -2.90 0.82 -0.63
N PHE A 72 -2.84 -0.42 -1.13
CA PHE A 72 -3.83 -1.46 -0.84
C PHE A 72 -3.81 -1.90 0.63
N THR A 73 -2.66 -1.82 1.33
CA THR A 73 -2.58 -2.11 2.78
C THR A 73 -3.61 -1.31 3.58
N ASN A 74 -3.85 -0.04 3.23
CA ASN A 74 -4.83 0.80 3.92
C ASN A 74 -6.28 0.34 3.69
N GLN A 75 -6.59 -0.19 2.50
CA GLN A 75 -7.92 -0.74 2.22
C GLN A 75 -8.12 -2.08 2.92
N LEU A 76 -7.11 -2.95 2.90
CA LEU A 76 -7.12 -4.23 3.63
C LEU A 76 -7.34 -3.98 5.13
N PHE A 77 -6.58 -3.07 5.75
CA PHE A 77 -6.74 -2.71 7.15
C PHE A 77 -8.15 -2.20 7.47
N LYS A 78 -8.69 -1.28 6.65
CA LYS A 78 -10.06 -0.77 6.81
C LYS A 78 -11.14 -1.85 6.64
N GLN A 79 -10.96 -2.80 5.73
CA GLN A 79 -11.90 -3.90 5.53
C GLN A 79 -11.86 -4.90 6.69
N THR A 80 -10.67 -5.25 7.18
CA THR A 80 -10.51 -6.17 8.32
C THR A 80 -11.17 -5.63 9.58
N THR A 81 -10.97 -4.35 9.91
CA THR A 81 -11.62 -3.73 11.09
C THR A 81 -13.15 -3.75 10.99
N LYS A 82 -13.72 -3.52 9.79
CA LYS A 82 -15.17 -3.54 9.60
C LYS A 82 -15.75 -4.96 9.70
N GLY A 83 -15.11 -5.95 9.10
CA GLY A 83 -15.57 -7.34 9.12
C GLY A 83 -15.62 -7.95 10.53
N VAL A 84 -14.65 -7.60 11.39
CA VAL A 84 -14.65 -8.03 12.80
C VAL A 84 -15.78 -7.37 13.60
N SER A 85 -16.06 -6.09 13.33
CA SER A 85 -17.15 -5.37 14.00
C SER A 85 -18.53 -5.93 13.66
N SER A 86 -18.77 -6.31 12.40
CA SER A 86 -20.04 -6.92 11.98
C SER A 86 -20.23 -8.33 12.56
N ALA A 87 -19.18 -9.15 12.60
CA ALA A 87 -19.24 -10.49 13.19
C ALA A 87 -19.53 -10.45 14.71
N SER A 88 -19.01 -9.44 15.42
CA SER A 88 -19.28 -9.25 16.85
C SER A 88 -20.72 -8.82 17.13
N SER A 89 -21.33 -8.01 16.26
CA SER A 89 -22.75 -7.62 16.37
C SER A 89 -23.71 -8.78 16.08
N GLU A 90 -23.35 -9.68 15.15
CA GLU A 90 -24.18 -10.85 14.82
C GLU A 90 -24.12 -11.95 15.89
N ALA A 91 -22.95 -12.15 16.50
CA ALA A 91 -22.80 -13.03 17.66
C ALA A 91 -23.61 -12.55 18.88
N LYS A 92 -23.63 -11.23 19.13
CA LYS A 92 -24.40 -10.64 20.23
C LYS A 92 -25.93 -10.67 20.01
N ASN A 93 -26.38 -10.67 18.75
CA ASN A 93 -27.81 -10.78 18.43
C ASN A 93 -28.32 -12.23 18.55
N ARG A 94 -27.47 -13.24 18.32
CA ARG A 94 -27.82 -14.67 18.46
C ARG A 94 -27.91 -15.17 19.89
N ASP A 95 -27.19 -14.54 20.83
CA ASP A 95 -27.23 -14.89 22.26
C ASP A 95 -28.47 -14.29 22.99
N ASN A 96 -29.17 -13.34 22.35
CA ASN A 96 -30.36 -12.68 22.88
C ASN A 96 -31.68 -13.23 22.29
N THR A 97 -31.65 -14.42 21.67
CA THR A 97 -32.82 -15.15 21.14
C THR A 97 -32.80 -16.58 21.67
#